data_AF-A0A9D9V9G7-F1
#
_entry.id   AF-A0A9D9V9G7-F1
#
_cell.length_a   1.000
_cell.length_b   1.000
_cell.length_c   1.000
_cell.angle_alpha   90.00
_cell.angle_beta   90.00
_cell.angle_gamma   90.00
#
_symmetry.space_group_name_H-M   'P 1'
#
loop_
_entity.id
_entity.type
_entity.pdbx_description
1 polymer ?
#
loop_
_entity_poly.entity_id
_entity_poly.type
_entity_poly.pdbx_seq_one_letter_code
_entity_poly.pdbx_strand_id
1 'polypeptide(L)'
;MNRLKLKNDHQTKFKLAFTIIEVVLVLTISGLIFLMVFIALPALQRSQRDTQRKNDLSLLSTAIQNYASNNKGEYPAGSSAAIREMASAYLKWPGVGVEPSGDETFLDPDTGRGYAINFNHLSQASLMHIMPLRLLANGE
;
A
#
# COMPACT_ATOMS: atom_id res chain seq x y z
N MET A 1 -2.17 -85.70 -14.92
CA MET A 1 -2.09 -84.74 -13.81
C MET A 1 -1.37 -83.49 -14.29
N ASN A 2 -2.03 -82.33 -14.33
CA ASN A 2 -1.49 -81.06 -13.81
C ASN A 2 -2.56 -79.98 -13.88
N ARG A 3 -2.81 -79.39 -12.71
CA ARG A 3 -3.91 -78.48 -12.41
C ARG A 3 -3.51 -77.03 -12.73
N LEU A 4 -4.54 -76.25 -13.08
CA LEU A 4 -4.75 -74.83 -12.79
C LEU A 4 -3.61 -73.84 -13.09
N LYS A 5 -3.84 -72.95 -14.07
CA LYS A 5 -3.46 -71.55 -13.91
C LYS A 5 -4.67 -70.66 -14.16
N LEU A 6 -5.26 -70.21 -13.06
CA LEU A 6 -6.12 -69.04 -13.00
C LEU A 6 -5.29 -67.84 -13.45
N LYS A 7 -5.77 -67.13 -14.48
CA LYS A 7 -5.45 -65.71 -14.64
C LYS A 7 -6.60 -64.99 -15.33
N ASN A 8 -7.68 -64.79 -14.58
CA ASN A 8 -8.64 -63.75 -14.89
C ASN A 8 -8.12 -62.46 -14.25
N ASP A 9 -7.13 -61.84 -14.91
CA ASP A 9 -6.82 -60.44 -14.65
C ASP A 9 -8.03 -59.64 -15.14
N HIS A 10 -8.94 -59.29 -14.22
CA HIS A 10 -9.89 -58.21 -14.45
C HIS A 10 -9.09 -56.92 -14.56
N GLN A 11 -8.55 -56.67 -15.75
CA GLN A 11 -8.05 -55.37 -16.16
C GLN A 11 -9.24 -54.41 -16.15
N THR A 12 -9.48 -53.78 -15.00
CA THR A 12 -10.41 -52.67 -14.87
C THR A 12 -9.86 -51.55 -15.73
N LYS A 13 -10.31 -51.51 -16.99
CA LYS A 13 -10.00 -50.42 -17.90
C LYS A 13 -10.51 -49.15 -17.25
N PHE A 14 -9.62 -48.34 -16.69
CA PHE A 14 -9.94 -46.97 -16.33
C PHE A 14 -10.40 -46.31 -17.62
N LYS A 15 -11.70 -46.00 -17.69
CA LYS A 15 -12.24 -45.23 -18.81
C LYS A 15 -11.50 -43.91 -18.81
N LEU A 16 -10.78 -43.65 -19.89
CA LEU A 16 -10.09 -42.39 -20.16
C LEU A 16 -11.17 -41.31 -20.35
N ALA A 17 -11.63 -40.73 -19.25
CA ALA A 17 -12.49 -39.57 -19.24
C ALA A 17 -11.62 -38.34 -19.53
N PHE A 18 -11.51 -38.01 -20.82
CA PHE A 18 -11.03 -36.70 -21.25
C PHE A 18 -11.69 -36.39 -22.59
N THR A 19 -12.99 -36.09 -22.54
CA THR A 19 -13.76 -35.76 -23.74
C THR A 19 -13.72 -34.25 -23.98
N ILE A 20 -13.69 -33.81 -25.24
CA ILE A 20 -13.73 -32.37 -25.59
C ILE A 20 -14.95 -31.67 -24.96
N ILE A 21 -16.11 -32.34 -24.87
CA ILE A 21 -17.31 -31.80 -24.23
C ILE A 21 -17.11 -31.45 -22.75
N GLU A 22 -16.31 -32.24 -22.02
CA GLU A 22 -16.01 -32.04 -20.60
C GLU A 22 -15.16 -30.78 -20.42
N VAL A 23 -14.13 -30.63 -21.27
CA VAL A 23 -13.26 -29.44 -21.26
C VAL A 23 -14.05 -28.18 -21.68
N VAL A 24 -14.92 -28.28 -22.70
CA VAL A 24 -15.73 -27.14 -23.16
C VAL A 24 -16.71 -26.66 -22.09
N LEU A 25 -17.35 -27.55 -21.35
CA LEU A 25 -18.24 -27.17 -20.25
C LEU A 25 -17.48 -26.40 -19.15
N VAL A 26 -16.30 -26.86 -18.77
CA VAL A 26 -15.47 -26.20 -17.75
C VAL A 26 -14.99 -24.83 -18.25
N LEU A 27 -14.54 -24.73 -19.50
CA LEU A 27 -14.08 -23.47 -20.08
C LEU A 27 -15.21 -22.44 -20.18
N THR A 28 -16.43 -22.89 -20.45
CA THR A 28 -17.59 -22.00 -20.54
C THR A 28 -17.93 -21.38 -19.17
N ILE A 29 -17.99 -22.20 -18.12
CA ILE A 29 -18.30 -21.72 -16.76
C ILE A 29 -17.12 -20.92 -16.18
N SER A 30 -15.89 -21.39 -16.39
CA SER A 30 -14.70 -20.65 -15.93
C SER A 30 -14.52 -19.32 -16.63
N GLY A 31 -14.85 -19.21 -17.92
CA GLY A 31 -14.86 -17.94 -18.64
C GLY A 31 -15.78 -16.90 -18.00
N LEU A 32 -16.96 -17.31 -17.55
CA LEU A 32 -17.89 -16.42 -16.84
C LEU A 32 -17.36 -15.99 -15.46
N ILE A 33 -16.78 -16.92 -14.70
CA ILE A 33 -16.20 -16.62 -13.38
C ILE A 33 -14.98 -15.70 -13.52
N PHE A 34 -14.09 -15.97 -14.48
CA PHE A 34 -12.90 -15.15 -14.72
C PHE A 34 -13.26 -13.71 -15.07
N LEU A 35 -14.35 -13.47 -15.80
CA LEU A 35 -14.85 -12.12 -16.05
C LEU A 35 -15.17 -11.37 -14.75
N MET A 36 -15.90 -11.99 -13.83
CA MET A 36 -16.23 -11.37 -12.54
C MET A 36 -14.98 -11.11 -11.70
N VAL A 37 -14.05 -12.08 -11.65
CA VAL A 37 -12.81 -11.97 -10.88
C VAL A 37 -11.93 -10.83 -11.38
N PHE A 38 -11.79 -10.66 -12.69
CA PHE A 38 -10.95 -9.60 -13.26
C PHE A 38 -11.50 -8.19 -13.04
N ILE A 39 -12.81 -8.04 -12.88
CA ILE A 39 -13.42 -6.76 -12.48
C ILE A 39 -13.31 -6.55 -10.96
N ALA A 40 -13.58 -7.59 -10.18
CA ALA A 40 -13.67 -7.51 -8.73
C ALA A 40 -12.30 -7.35 -8.05
N LEU A 41 -11.27 -8.08 -8.46
CA LEU A 41 -9.95 -8.04 -7.83
C LEU A 41 -9.31 -6.64 -7.84
N PRO A 42 -9.20 -5.90 -8.97
CA PRO A 42 -8.61 -4.57 -8.96
C PRO A 42 -9.44 -3.57 -8.14
N ALA A 43 -10.76 -3.70 -8.16
CA ALA A 43 -11.66 -2.87 -7.34
C ALA A 43 -11.45 -3.13 -5.84
N LEU A 44 -11.34 -4.40 -5.44
CA LEU A 44 -11.06 -4.80 -4.06
C LEU A 44 -9.69 -4.30 -3.60
N GLN A 45 -8.64 -4.48 -4.41
CA GLN A 45 -7.31 -3.98 -4.10
C GLN A 45 -7.33 -2.48 -3.87
N ARG A 46 -8.02 -1.70 -4.72
CA ARG A 46 -8.18 -0.25 -4.51
C ARG A 46 -8.88 0.05 -3.18
N SER A 47 -9.99 -0.64 -2.89
CA SER A 47 -10.74 -0.47 -1.64
C SER A 47 -9.90 -0.77 -0.39
N GLN A 48 -9.02 -1.79 -0.46
CA GLN A 48 -8.10 -2.11 0.62
C GLN A 48 -7.07 -1.01 0.83
N ARG A 49 -6.45 -0.52 -0.26
CA ARG A 49 -5.50 0.59 -0.18
C ARG A 49 -6.14 1.86 0.38
N ASP A 50 -7.34 2.21 -0.08
CA ASP A 50 -8.05 3.38 0.42
C ASP A 50 -8.41 3.25 1.91
N THR A 51 -8.76 2.05 2.36
CA THR A 51 -8.99 1.77 3.79
C THR A 51 -7.71 1.92 4.60
N GLN A 52 -6.59 1.40 4.09
CA GLN A 52 -5.28 1.56 4.72
C GLN A 52 -4.88 3.04 4.82
N ARG A 53 -4.99 3.83 3.74
CA ARG A 53 -4.70 5.28 3.79
C ARG A 53 -5.56 6.02 4.81
N LYS A 54 -6.85 5.67 4.95
CA LYS A 54 -7.73 6.25 5.98
C LYS A 54 -7.25 5.93 7.40
N ASN A 55 -6.83 4.69 7.64
CA ASN A 55 -6.28 4.28 8.93
C ASN A 55 -4.94 5.02 9.21
N ASP A 56 -4.09 5.17 8.19
CA ASP A 56 -2.82 5.89 8.29
C ASP A 56 -3.03 7.37 8.66
N LEU A 57 -4.05 8.02 8.10
CA LEU A 57 -4.43 9.39 8.49
C LEU A 57 -4.90 9.49 9.94
N SER A 58 -5.63 8.47 10.43
CA SER A 58 -6.03 8.40 11.85
C SER A 58 -4.81 8.23 12.76
N LEU A 59 -3.84 7.40 12.36
CA LEU A 59 -2.55 7.26 13.02
C LEU A 59 -1.79 8.60 13.06
N LEU A 60 -1.75 9.32 11.94
CA LEU A 60 -1.10 10.63 11.85
C LEU A 60 -1.72 11.66 12.80
N SER A 61 -3.05 11.76 12.83
CA SER A 61 -3.75 12.65 13.77
C SER A 61 -3.42 12.32 15.22
N THR A 62 -3.40 11.02 15.56
CA THR A 62 -3.04 10.54 16.89
C THR A 62 -1.58 10.87 17.23
N ALA A 63 -0.66 10.67 16.28
CA ALA A 63 0.75 10.97 16.45
C ALA A 63 1.02 12.46 16.67
N ILE A 64 0.32 13.35 15.93
CA ILE A 64 0.41 14.80 16.13
C ILE A 64 -0.07 15.19 17.53
N GLN A 65 -1.18 14.62 18.00
CA GLN A 65 -1.70 14.87 19.34
C GLN A 65 -0.75 14.35 20.43
N ASN A 66 -0.20 13.15 20.25
CA ASN A 66 0.77 12.58 21.17
C ASN A 66 2.06 13.41 21.22
N TYR A 67 2.53 13.91 20.08
CA TYR A 67 3.66 14.82 20.04
C TYR A 67 3.36 16.10 20.81
N ALA A 68 2.23 16.76 20.55
CA ALA A 68 1.86 17.98 21.25
C ALA A 68 1.73 17.75 22.76
N SER A 69 1.12 16.64 23.19
CA SER A 69 1.00 16.29 24.61
C SER A 69 2.36 16.10 25.29
N ASN A 70 3.36 15.59 24.57
CA ASN A 70 4.72 15.40 25.09
C ASN A 70 5.62 16.64 24.93
N ASN A 71 5.24 17.59 24.07
CA ASN A 71 6.00 18.81 23.77
C ASN A 71 5.28 20.07 24.28
N LYS A 72 4.70 20.00 25.49
CA LYS A 72 4.07 21.16 26.18
C LYS A 72 2.96 21.86 25.38
N GLY A 73 2.26 21.12 24.53
CA GLY A 73 1.20 21.63 23.66
C GLY A 73 1.70 22.21 22.33
N GLU A 74 3.00 22.16 22.04
CA GLU A 74 3.54 22.62 20.76
C GLU A 74 3.36 21.54 19.68
N TYR A 75 2.70 21.94 18.60
CA TYR A 75 2.60 21.12 17.40
C TYR A 75 3.94 21.12 16.65
N PRO A 76 4.22 20.10 15.82
CA PRO A 76 5.44 20.03 15.01
C PRO A 76 5.44 21.05 13.83
N ALA A 77 4.90 22.25 14.04
CA ALA A 77 4.83 23.33 13.07
C ALA A 77 6.00 24.30 13.33
N GLY A 78 7.09 24.17 12.57
CA GLY A 78 8.20 25.13 12.68
C GLY A 78 9.55 24.63 12.16
N SER A 79 9.73 23.32 11.98
CA SER A 79 10.95 22.77 11.41
C SER A 79 10.71 21.39 10.82
N SER A 80 11.37 21.09 9.70
CA SER A 80 11.43 19.73 9.15
C SER A 80 12.03 18.73 10.15
N ALA A 81 12.87 19.18 11.10
CA ALA A 81 13.40 18.33 12.15
C ALA A 81 12.30 17.85 13.12
N ALA A 82 11.46 18.76 13.60
CA ALA A 82 10.36 18.44 14.52
C ALA A 82 9.35 17.47 13.90
N ILE A 83 9.03 17.64 12.61
CA ILE A 83 8.11 16.72 11.93
C ILE A 83 8.76 15.35 11.70
N ARG A 84 10.06 15.31 11.36
CA ARG A 84 10.79 14.03 11.24
C ARG A 84 10.86 13.30 12.56
N GLU A 85 11.14 14.00 13.65
CA GLU A 85 11.13 13.44 15.01
C GLU A 85 9.76 12.88 15.37
N MET A 86 8.70 13.67 15.15
CA MET A 86 7.32 13.23 15.35
C MET A 86 7.01 11.96 14.53
N ALA A 87 7.38 11.94 13.24
CA ALA A 87 7.12 10.82 12.35
C ALA A 87 7.88 9.56 12.76
N SER A 88 9.15 9.67 13.14
CA SER A 88 9.94 8.52 13.61
C SER A 88 9.45 8.01 14.97
N ALA A 89 9.17 8.90 15.92
CA ALA A 89 8.87 8.53 17.31
C ALA A 89 7.43 8.05 17.51
N TYR A 90 6.46 8.65 16.80
CA TYR A 90 5.03 8.40 17.04
C TYR A 90 4.31 7.70 15.88
N LEU A 91 4.79 7.83 14.63
CA LEU A 91 4.23 7.10 13.49
C LEU A 91 4.99 5.83 13.13
N LYS A 92 6.16 5.58 13.74
CA LYS A 92 7.09 4.52 13.32
C LYS A 92 7.36 4.59 11.82
N TRP A 93 7.66 5.79 11.33
CA TRP A 93 7.93 6.02 9.91
C TRP A 93 9.39 5.62 9.57
N PRO A 94 9.63 4.78 8.54
CA PRO A 94 10.99 4.32 8.19
C PRO A 94 11.79 5.36 7.40
N GLY A 95 11.15 6.42 6.90
CA GLY A 95 11.75 7.39 5.99
C GLY A 95 11.14 7.34 4.58
N VAL A 96 11.42 8.38 3.78
CA VAL A 96 10.85 8.52 2.43
C VAL A 96 11.34 7.39 1.52
N GLY A 97 10.44 6.54 1.04
CA GLY A 97 10.78 5.47 0.10
C GLY A 97 11.69 4.39 0.70
N VAL A 98 11.83 4.36 2.02
CA VAL A 98 12.63 3.36 2.74
C VAL A 98 11.75 2.13 3.00
N GLU A 99 12.31 0.95 2.79
CA GLU A 99 11.66 -0.32 3.14
C GLU A 99 11.65 -0.48 4.66
N PRO A 100 10.54 -0.96 5.25
CA PRO A 100 10.49 -1.23 6.68
C PRO A 100 11.55 -2.27 7.06
N SER A 101 12.28 -1.98 8.13
CA SER A 101 13.34 -2.81 8.72
C SER A 101 12.92 -3.46 10.05
N GLY A 102 11.70 -3.17 10.53
CA GLY A 102 11.12 -3.77 11.72
C GLY A 102 9.63 -3.45 11.85
N ASP A 103 9.22 -2.91 13.01
CA ASP A 103 7.82 -2.64 13.36
C ASP A 103 7.27 -1.34 12.72
N GLU A 104 7.86 -0.86 11.62
CA GLU A 104 7.38 0.36 10.95
C GLU A 104 6.05 0.11 10.24
N THR A 105 5.04 0.90 10.59
CA THR A 105 3.66 0.69 10.12
C THR A 105 3.15 1.78 9.20
N PHE A 106 3.79 2.95 9.17
CA PHE A 106 3.35 4.07 8.34
C PHE A 106 3.96 3.98 6.93
N LEU A 107 3.33 3.15 6.11
CA LEU A 107 3.80 2.75 4.79
C LEU A 107 2.77 3.08 3.72
N ASP A 108 3.24 3.51 2.55
CA ASP A 108 2.41 3.74 1.38
C ASP A 108 1.87 2.41 0.84
N PRO A 109 0.54 2.21 0.76
CA PRO A 109 -0.07 0.97 0.31
C PRO A 109 0.18 0.65 -1.16
N ASP A 110 0.61 1.61 -1.97
CA ASP A 110 0.96 1.38 -3.37
C ASP A 110 2.39 0.84 -3.53
N THR A 111 3.31 1.19 -2.63
CA THR A 111 4.75 0.85 -2.76
C THR A 111 5.28 -0.05 -1.65
N GLY A 112 4.57 -0.18 -0.53
CA GLY A 112 5.04 -0.90 0.68
C GLY A 112 6.19 -0.21 1.41
N ARG A 113 6.54 1.03 1.02
CA ARG A 113 7.67 1.80 1.55
C ARG A 113 7.16 3.01 2.32
N GLY A 114 8.01 3.65 3.12
CA GLY A 114 7.59 4.82 3.89
C GLY A 114 7.09 5.97 3.01
N TYR A 115 6.01 6.62 3.46
CA TYR A 115 5.42 7.76 2.75
C TYR A 115 6.42 8.88 2.47
N ALA A 116 6.25 9.56 1.33
CA ALA A 116 6.96 10.79 1.03
C ALA A 116 6.34 11.97 1.79
N ILE A 117 7.00 12.41 2.86
CA ILE A 117 6.59 13.60 3.61
C ILE A 117 7.39 14.80 3.08
N ASN A 118 6.82 15.53 2.12
CA ASN A 118 7.45 16.73 1.55
C ASN A 118 7.17 17.95 2.41
N PHE A 119 8.24 18.59 2.88
CA PHE A 119 8.16 19.87 3.60
C PHE A 119 8.53 20.99 2.64
N ASN A 120 7.54 21.68 2.10
CA ASN A 120 7.80 22.94 1.41
C ASN A 120 8.18 23.97 2.48
N HIS A 121 9.46 24.05 2.81
CA HIS A 121 9.98 25.22 3.51
C HIS A 121 9.98 26.36 2.50
N LEU A 122 9.11 27.35 2.67
CA LEU A 122 9.22 28.62 1.97
C LEU A 122 10.56 29.23 2.40
N SER A 123 11.64 28.91 1.68
CA SER A 123 12.93 29.55 1.95
C SER A 123 12.75 31.04 1.70
N GLN A 124 13.31 31.88 2.57
CA GLN A 124 13.22 33.35 2.40
C GLN A 124 13.75 33.80 1.02
N ALA A 125 14.60 32.99 0.38
CA ALA A 125 15.04 33.18 -1.00
C ALA A 125 13.89 33.10 -2.03
N SER A 126 12.85 32.30 -1.78
CA SER A 126 11.66 32.24 -2.62
C SER A 126 10.75 33.47 -2.46
N LEU A 127 10.87 34.23 -1.36
CA LEU A 127 10.14 35.49 -1.13
C LEU A 127 10.87 36.69 -1.75
N MET A 128 12.20 36.63 -1.93
CA MET A 128 12.95 37.67 -2.64
C MET A 128 12.70 37.69 -4.16
N HIS A 129 12.15 36.62 -4.75
CA HIS A 129 11.84 36.58 -6.18
C HIS A 129 10.49 37.22 -6.54
N ILE A 130 9.62 37.49 -5.55
CA ILE A 130 8.23 37.93 -5.78
C ILE A 130 8.02 39.43 -5.46
N MET A 131 9.04 40.16 -5.01
CA MET A 131 8.93 41.61 -4.78
C MET A 131 9.47 42.43 -5.97
N PRO A 132 8.61 43.05 -6.80
CA PRO A 132 9.04 44.12 -7.71
C PRO A 132 9.29 45.43 -6.94
N LEU A 133 10.33 46.16 -7.35
CA LEU A 133 10.81 47.42 -6.77
C LEU A 133 9.69 48.47 -6.53
N ARG A 134 9.41 48.74 -5.24
CA ARG A 134 9.02 50.04 -4.63
C ARG A 134 9.43 49.90 -3.16
N LEU A 135 10.24 50.73 -2.52
CA LEU A 135 10.42 52.17 -2.61
C LEU A 135 11.76 52.47 -1.87
N LEU A 136 12.87 52.65 -2.58
CA LEU A 136 13.94 53.51 -2.09
C LEU A 136 13.56 54.93 -2.52
N ALA A 137 12.66 55.56 -1.77
CA ALA A 137 12.38 56.98 -1.89
C ALA A 137 12.74 57.64 -0.56
N ASN A 138 13.98 58.11 -0.52
CA ASN A 138 14.48 59.36 0.07
C ASN A 138 13.56 60.10 1.07
N GLY A 139 14.16 60.46 2.21
CA GLY A 139 13.88 61.73 2.89
C GLY A 139 13.79 61.64 4.40
N GLU A 140 14.90 61.98 5.05
CA GLU A 140 15.14 62.19 6.51
C GLU A 140 15.55 60.97 7.34
#